data_AF-A0A4D6KXR9-F1
#
_entry.id   AF-A0A4D6KXR9-F1
#
_cell.length_a   1.000
_cell.length_b   1.000
_cell.length_c   1.000
_cell.angle_alpha   90.00
_cell.angle_beta   90.00
_cell.angle_gamma   90.00
#
_symmetry.space_group_name_H-M   'P 1'
#
loop_
_entity.id
_entity.type
_entity.pdbx_description
1 polymer ?
#
loop_
_entity_poly.entity_id
_entity_poly.type
_entity_poly.pdbx_seq_one_letter_code
_entity_poly.pdbx_strand_id
1 'polypeptide(L)'
;MLPYASVPEVEAALGRNLTFAETLWFNYSATKSDYFLYCHNILFLFLIFSLVPLPLVFLELKRLSFFDSYKIQPKVRLSLDEMFRCYKDVMRMFFLVVGPLQLVSYPSIKVSLILTPHQ
;
A
#
# COMPACT_ATOMS: atom_id res chain seq x y z
N MET A 1 -1.48 -17.19 5.55
CA MET A 1 -2.74 -16.79 6.19
C MET A 1 -2.68 -16.93 7.70
N LEU A 2 -3.61 -16.28 8.42
CA LEU A 2 -3.73 -16.45 9.88
C LEU A 2 -3.99 -17.93 10.19
N PRO A 3 -3.20 -18.58 11.06
CA PRO A 3 -3.31 -20.01 11.34
C PRO A 3 -4.46 -20.34 12.29
N TYR A 4 -5.23 -19.34 12.73
CA TYR A 4 -6.21 -19.46 13.80
C TYR A 4 -7.63 -19.44 13.24
N ALA A 5 -8.48 -20.32 13.76
CA ALA A 5 -9.86 -20.48 13.32
C ALA A 5 -10.85 -19.58 14.09
N SER A 6 -10.45 -19.06 15.25
CA SER A 6 -11.35 -18.28 16.12
C SER A 6 -10.64 -17.19 16.92
N VAL A 7 -11.39 -16.16 17.33
CA VAL A 7 -10.89 -15.07 18.19
C VAL A 7 -10.29 -15.60 19.51
N PRO A 8 -10.93 -16.53 20.24
CA PRO A 8 -10.36 -17.07 21.48
C PRO A 8 -9.00 -17.75 21.28
N GLU A 9 -8.80 -18.41 20.14
CA GLU A 9 -7.53 -19.06 19.79
C GLU A 9 -6.41 -18.04 19.54
N VAL A 10 -6.74 -16.93 18.85
CA VAL A 10 -5.81 -15.81 18.64
C VAL A 10 -5.46 -15.16 19.96
N GLU A 11 -6.44 -14.92 20.82
CA GLU A 11 -6.24 -14.29 22.13
C GLU A 11 -5.40 -15.18 23.06
N ALA A 12 -5.63 -16.50 23.03
CA ALA A 12 -4.82 -17.47 23.75
C ALA A 12 -3.36 -17.49 23.23
N ALA A 13 -3.16 -17.40 21.91
CA ALA A 13 -1.82 -17.35 21.32
C ALA A 13 -1.07 -16.03 21.59
N LEU A 14 -1.80 -14.90 21.64
CA LEU A 14 -1.23 -13.58 21.93
C LEU A 14 -1.05 -13.31 23.42
N GLY A 15 -1.69 -14.08 24.31
CA GLY A 15 -1.71 -13.85 25.74
C GLY A 15 -2.40 -12.54 26.15
N ARG A 16 -3.22 -11.97 25.26
CA ARG A 16 -3.97 -10.73 25.47
C ARG A 16 -5.24 -10.72 24.62
N ASN A 17 -6.20 -9.90 25.02
CA ASN A 17 -7.40 -9.64 24.22
C ASN A 17 -7.05 -8.87 22.94
N LEU A 18 -7.88 -9.04 21.91
CA LEU A 18 -7.77 -8.27 20.68
C LEU A 18 -8.31 -6.85 20.86
N THR A 19 -7.64 -5.88 20.23
CA THR A 19 -8.19 -4.54 20.07
C THR A 19 -9.32 -4.56 19.04
N PHE A 20 -10.20 -3.55 19.06
CA PHE A 20 -11.31 -3.44 18.12
C PHE A 20 -10.88 -3.56 16.65
N ALA A 21 -9.78 -2.91 16.27
CA ALA A 21 -9.26 -2.95 14.91
C ALA A 21 -8.75 -4.35 14.52
N GLU A 22 -8.10 -5.05 15.45
CA GLU A 22 -7.62 -6.42 15.24
C GLU A 22 -8.78 -7.40 15.10
N THR A 23 -9.81 -7.30 15.96
CA THR A 23 -11.03 -8.12 15.84
C THR A 23 -11.73 -7.88 14.51
N LEU A 24 -11.84 -6.62 14.08
CA LEU A 24 -12.45 -6.27 12.79
C LEU A 24 -11.64 -6.87 11.62
N TRP A 25 -10.32 -6.74 11.65
CA TRP A 25 -9.44 -7.31 10.63
C TRP A 25 -9.49 -8.84 10.61
N PHE A 26 -9.51 -9.49 11.78
CA PHE A 26 -9.63 -10.94 11.90
C PHE A 26 -10.93 -11.44 11.27
N ASN A 27 -12.06 -10.87 11.66
CA ASN A 27 -13.38 -11.25 11.12
C ASN A 27 -13.46 -11.03 9.61
N TYR A 28 -12.85 -9.95 9.10
CA TYR A 28 -12.80 -9.70 7.67
C TYR A 28 -11.92 -10.69 6.92
N SER A 29 -10.72 -10.98 7.44
CA SER A 29 -9.70 -11.75 6.75
C SER A 29 -9.90 -13.27 6.84
N ALA A 30 -10.52 -13.77 7.90
CA ALA A 30 -10.74 -15.20 8.16
C ALA A 30 -11.54 -15.92 7.06
N THR A 31 -12.36 -15.19 6.31
CA THR A 31 -13.24 -15.75 5.27
C THR A 31 -12.74 -15.54 3.83
N LYS A 32 -11.60 -14.86 3.66
CA LYS A 32 -11.04 -14.54 2.33
C LYS A 32 -9.94 -15.53 1.96
N SER A 33 -9.47 -15.50 0.71
CA SER A 33 -8.28 -16.26 0.28
C SER A 33 -7.00 -15.43 0.45
N ASP A 34 -5.83 -16.07 0.63
CA ASP A 34 -4.55 -15.35 0.81
C ASP A 34 -4.29 -14.42 -0.36
N TYR A 35 -4.63 -14.88 -1.57
CA TYR A 35 -4.51 -14.08 -2.78
C TYR A 35 -5.42 -12.84 -2.74
N PHE A 36 -6.67 -12.98 -2.28
CA PHE A 36 -7.57 -11.84 -2.17
C PHE A 36 -7.08 -10.81 -1.15
N LEU A 37 -6.57 -11.27 0.00
CA LEU A 37 -5.95 -10.39 1.00
C LEU A 37 -4.69 -9.72 0.44
N TYR A 38 -3.85 -10.48 -0.27
CA TYR A 38 -2.67 -9.95 -0.93
C TYR A 38 -3.02 -8.85 -1.94
N CYS A 39 -4.10 -9.00 -2.72
CA CYS A 39 -4.56 -7.96 -3.66
C CYS A 39 -4.93 -6.63 -2.99
N HIS A 40 -5.21 -6.59 -1.68
CA HIS A 40 -5.43 -5.32 -0.97
C HIS A 40 -4.18 -4.42 -0.99
N ASN A 41 -2.99 -5.00 -1.16
CA ASN A 41 -1.77 -4.21 -1.34
C ASN A 41 -1.87 -3.26 -2.53
N ILE A 42 -2.60 -3.62 -3.59
CA ILE A 42 -2.84 -2.71 -4.72
C ILE A 42 -3.61 -1.47 -4.26
N LEU A 43 -4.67 -1.67 -3.47
CA LEU A 43 -5.45 -0.57 -2.92
C LEU A 43 -4.64 0.27 -1.94
N PHE A 44 -3.88 -0.36 -1.04
CA PHE A 44 -3.02 0.37 -0.10
C PHE A 44 -1.95 1.19 -0.81
N LEU A 45 -1.28 0.61 -1.82
CA LEU A 45 -0.29 1.34 -2.61
C LEU A 45 -0.95 2.48 -3.38
N PHE A 46 -2.10 2.27 -4.01
CA PHE A 46 -2.84 3.35 -4.69
C PHE A 46 -3.14 4.52 -3.74
N LEU A 47 -3.61 4.22 -2.52
CA LEU A 47 -3.87 5.23 -1.50
C LEU A 47 -2.58 5.93 -1.08
N ILE A 48 -1.50 5.21 -0.80
CA ILE A 48 -0.21 5.79 -0.40
C ILE A 48 0.35 6.71 -1.50
N PHE A 49 0.41 6.23 -2.74
CA PHE A 49 0.90 7.02 -3.88
C PHE A 49 0.02 8.24 -4.18
N SER A 50 -1.24 8.22 -3.79
CA SER A 50 -2.14 9.36 -3.95
C SER A 50 -2.07 10.34 -2.78
N LEU A 51 -1.99 9.85 -1.53
CA LEU A 51 -2.10 10.68 -0.33
C LEU A 51 -0.77 11.25 0.16
N VAL A 52 0.32 10.49 0.09
CA VAL A 52 1.65 10.93 0.57
C VAL A 52 2.17 12.16 -0.17
N PRO A 53 1.93 12.34 -1.49
CA PRO A 53 2.33 13.56 -2.18
C PRO A 53 1.47 14.79 -1.85
N LEU A 54 0.25 14.63 -1.33
CA LEU A 54 -0.68 15.76 -1.12
C LEU A 54 -0.12 16.84 -0.19
N PRO A 55 0.48 16.52 0.98
CA PRO A 55 1.15 17.52 1.80
C PRO A 55 2.15 18.36 1.00
N LEU A 56 2.97 17.74 0.15
CA LEU A 56 3.95 18.45 -0.68
C LEU A 56 3.28 19.36 -1.70
N VAL A 57 2.20 18.89 -2.33
CA VAL A 57 1.38 19.71 -3.24
C VAL A 57 0.84 20.94 -2.49
N PHE A 58 0.28 20.78 -1.29
CA PHE A 58 -0.23 21.90 -0.52
C PHE A 58 0.87 22.90 -0.12
N LEU A 59 2.05 22.42 0.28
CA LEU A 59 3.19 23.28 0.62
C LEU A 59 3.63 24.12 -0.59
N GLU A 60 3.74 23.50 -1.78
CA GLU A 60 4.13 24.18 -3.02
C GLU A 60 3.08 25.23 -3.44
N LEU A 61 1.79 24.91 -3.33
CA LEU A 61 0.70 25.84 -3.66
C LEU A 61 0.61 27.04 -2.73
N LYS A 62 0.85 26.82 -1.43
CA LYS A 62 0.90 27.89 -0.44
C LYS A 62 2.18 28.72 -0.52
N ARG A 63 3.15 28.33 -1.36
CA ARG A 63 4.43 29.02 -1.56
C ARG A 63 5.15 29.31 -0.24
N LEU A 64 5.16 28.32 0.66
CA LEU A 64 5.77 28.48 1.96
C LEU A 64 7.28 28.57 1.81
N SER A 65 7.83 29.77 2.04
CA SER A 65 9.25 30.09 1.85
C SER A 65 10.20 29.25 2.71
N PHE A 66 9.75 28.78 3.87
CA PHE A 66 10.50 27.82 4.70
C PHE A 66 10.83 26.52 3.95
N PHE A 67 9.91 26.04 3.10
CA PHE A 67 10.10 24.80 2.36
C PHE A 67 11.09 24.95 1.19
N ASP A 68 11.24 26.18 0.66
CA ASP A 68 12.13 26.45 -0.47
C ASP A 68 13.58 26.08 -0.16
N SER A 69 14.04 26.28 1.07
CA SER A 69 15.41 25.94 1.51
C SER A 69 15.70 24.44 1.49
N TYR A 70 14.68 23.59 1.54
CA TYR A 70 14.83 22.12 1.51
C TYR A 70 14.70 21.53 0.10
N LYS A 71 14.31 22.35 -0.89
CA LYS A 71 14.22 21.91 -2.29
C LYS A 71 15.62 21.84 -2.90
N ILE A 72 15.90 20.77 -3.63
CA ILE A 72 17.11 20.66 -4.46
C ILE A 72 17.13 21.78 -5.52
N GLN A 73 15.95 22.20 -6.01
CA GLN A 73 15.79 23.28 -6.98
C GLN A 73 14.80 24.35 -6.48
N PRO A 74 15.27 25.30 -5.64
CA PRO A 74 14.40 26.29 -4.99
C PRO A 74 13.77 27.30 -5.95
N LYS A 75 14.39 27.54 -7.12
CA LYS A 75 13.92 28.51 -8.12
C LYS A 75 12.82 27.95 -9.03
N VAL A 76 12.60 26.65 -9.02
CA VAL A 76 11.57 26.01 -9.84
C VAL A 76 10.26 26.01 -9.08
N ARG A 77 9.23 26.59 -9.68
CA ARG A 77 7.86 26.60 -9.16
C ARG A 77 7.00 25.73 -10.05
N LEU A 78 6.28 24.80 -9.45
CA LEU A 78 5.37 23.93 -10.17
C LEU A 78 3.95 24.48 -10.07
N SER A 79 3.26 24.54 -11.19
CA SER A 79 1.83 24.82 -11.26
C SER A 79 0.99 23.60 -10.89
N LEU A 80 -0.29 23.83 -10.56
CA LEU A 80 -1.25 22.75 -10.32
C LEU A 80 -1.37 21.79 -11.52
N ASP A 81 -1.35 22.32 -12.74
CA ASP A 81 -1.46 21.51 -13.95
C ASP A 81 -0.26 20.57 -14.11
N GLU A 82 0.95 21.07 -13.87
CA GLU A 82 2.17 20.25 -13.94
C GLU A 82 2.17 19.15 -12.87
N MET A 83 1.76 19.48 -11.64
CA MET A 83 1.65 18.49 -10.57
C MET A 83 0.57 17.43 -10.86
N PHE A 84 -0.58 17.84 -11.40
CA PHE A 84 -1.66 16.91 -11.76
C PHE A 84 -1.26 16.01 -12.94
N ARG A 85 -0.54 16.56 -13.92
CA ARG A 85 0.01 15.79 -15.04
C ARG A 85 1.00 14.74 -14.54
N CYS A 86 1.91 15.11 -13.65
CA CYS A 86 2.83 14.19 -13.00
C CYS A 86 2.08 13.07 -12.26
N TYR A 87 1.05 13.41 -11.46
CA TYR A 87 0.22 12.42 -10.80
C TYR A 87 -0.43 11.45 -11.79
N LYS A 88 -0.98 11.96 -12.90
CA LYS A 88 -1.58 11.14 -13.95
C LYS A 88 -0.56 10.19 -14.59
N ASP A 89 0.66 10.64 -14.84
CA ASP A 89 1.74 9.80 -15.39
C ASP A 89 2.17 8.70 -14.41
N VAL A 90 2.28 9.02 -13.11
CA VAL A 90 2.55 8.04 -12.05
C VAL A 90 1.41 7.03 -11.93
N MET A 91 0.15 7.48 -11.95
CA MET A 91 -1.01 6.58 -11.92
C MET A 91 -1.07 5.69 -13.16
N ARG A 92 -0.72 6.21 -14.34
CA ARG A 92 -0.62 5.41 -15.56
C ARG A 92 0.43 4.30 -15.40
N MET A 93 1.62 4.62 -14.90
CA MET A 93 2.66 3.63 -14.59
C MET A 93 2.18 2.62 -13.53
N PHE A 94 1.44 3.10 -12.52
CA PHE A 94 0.88 2.25 -11.49
C PHE A 94 -0.06 1.19 -12.08
N PHE A 95 -1.01 1.57 -12.93
CA PHE A 95 -1.94 0.62 -13.53
C PHE A 95 -1.32 -0.27 -14.62
N LEU A 96 -0.32 0.22 -15.36
CA LEU A 96 0.30 -0.56 -16.44
C LEU A 96 1.42 -1.49 -15.97
N VAL A 97 2.09 -1.16 -14.86
CA VAL A 97 3.26 -1.89 -14.37
C VAL A 97 3.03 -2.42 -12.97
N VAL A 98 2.76 -1.55 -12.00
CA VAL A 98 2.71 -1.93 -10.58
C VAL A 98 1.52 -2.86 -10.30
N GLY A 99 0.33 -2.54 -10.78
CA GLY A 99 -0.88 -3.35 -10.60
C GLY A 99 -0.72 -4.77 -11.16
N PRO A 100 -0.35 -4.94 -12.45
CA PRO A 100 -0.08 -6.25 -13.03
C PRO A 100 1.02 -7.01 -12.30
N LEU A 101 2.13 -6.33 -11.97
CA LEU A 101 3.22 -6.94 -11.20
C LEU A 101 2.72 -7.47 -9.86
N GLN A 102 1.92 -6.70 -9.13
CA GLN A 102 1.32 -7.14 -7.88
C GLN A 102 0.45 -8.38 -8.11
N LEU A 103 -0.49 -8.36 -9.07
CA LEU A 103 -1.37 -9.48 -9.35
C LEU A 103 -0.62 -10.79 -9.67
N VAL A 104 0.48 -10.72 -10.42
CA VAL A 104 1.25 -11.93 -10.78
C VAL A 104 2.26 -12.36 -9.71
N SER A 105 2.69 -11.46 -8.82
CA SER A 105 3.75 -11.77 -7.84
C SER A 105 3.37 -12.89 -6.87
N TYR A 106 2.17 -12.84 -6.29
CA TYR A 106 1.72 -13.88 -5.35
C TYR A 106 1.60 -15.27 -5.99
N PRO A 107 0.92 -15.46 -7.13
CA PRO A 107 0.87 -16.78 -7.77
C PRO A 107 2.24 -17.25 -8.24
N SER A 108 3.12 -16.36 -8.72
CA SER A 108 4.48 -16.72 -9.11
C SER A 108 5.30 -17.26 -7.92
N ILE A 109 5.28 -16.58 -6.77
CA ILE A 109 5.99 -17.05 -5.57
C ILE A 109 5.41 -18.38 -5.08
N LYS A 110 4.07 -18.51 -5.08
CA LYS A 110 3.41 -19.74 -4.67
C LYS A 110 3.78 -20.93 -5.56
N VAL A 111 3.83 -20.71 -6.88
CA VAL A 111 4.25 -21.74 -7.85
C VAL A 111 5.73 -22.07 -7.67
N SER A 112 6.61 -21.08 -7.52
CA SER A 112 8.04 -21.31 -7.29
C SER A 112 8.27 -22.13 -6.02
N LEU A 113 7.59 -21.83 -4.91
CA LEU A 113 7.69 -22.58 -3.67
C LEU A 113 7.26 -24.04 -3.82
N ILE A 114 6.25 -24.31 -4.66
CA ILE A 114 5.78 -25.68 -4.96
C ILE A 114 6.79 -26.42 -5.85
N LEU A 115 7.42 -25.73 -6.80
CA LEU A 115 8.35 -26.31 -7.78
C LEU A 115 9.78 -26.50 -7.24
N THR A 116 10.14 -25.84 -6.14
CA THR A 116 11.36 -26.13 -5.39
C THR A 116 11.06 -27.11 -4.26
N PRO A 117 11.21 -28.44 -4.46
CA PRO A 117 11.21 -29.37 -3.34
C PRO A 117 12.37 -28.99 -2.42
N HIS A 118 12.06 -28.62 -1.18
CA HIS A 118 13.04 -28.57 -0.11
C HIS A 118 13.71 -29.96 -0.04
N GLN A 119 15.00 -30.03 -0.35
CA GLN A 119 15.90 -31.09 0.15
C GLN A 119 16.01 -30.98 1.67
#